data_AF-A0A830GLZ2-F1
#
_entry.id   AF-A0A830GLZ2-F1
#
_cell.length_a   1.000
_cell.length_b   1.000
_cell.length_c   1.000
_cell.angle_alpha   90.00
_cell.angle_beta   90.00
_cell.angle_gamma   90.00
#
_symmetry.space_group_name_H-M   'P 1'
#
loop_
_entity.id
_entity.type
_entity.pdbx_description
1 polymer ?
#
loop_
_entity_poly.entity_id
_entity_poly.type
_entity_poly.pdbx_seq_one_letter_code
_entity_poly.pdbx_strand_id
1 'polypeptide(L)' 'MSGECHYCHGLVSASERDHIVLDQHGNHEVYLHEQCADGHNLIESSAASGEVEIVCPECGTVETH' A
#
# COMPACT_ATOMS: atom_id res chain seq x y z
N MET A 1 4.75 14.54 4.05
CA MET A 1 3.33 14.38 3.69
C MET A 1 2.73 13.35 4.62
N SER A 2 1.47 13.51 5.01
CA SER A 2 0.76 12.58 5.89
C SER A 2 -0.54 12.22 5.19
N GLY A 3 -0.79 10.93 5.00
CA GLY A 3 -1.97 10.41 4.33
C GLY A 3 -2.88 9.68 5.31
N GLU A 4 -4.11 9.39 4.91
CA GLU A 4 -5.04 8.59 5.71
C GLU A 4 -5.05 7.15 5.19
N CYS A 5 -4.88 6.17 6.08
CA CYS A 5 -4.93 4.76 5.73
C CYS A 5 -6.34 4.41 5.25
N HIS A 6 -6.47 3.84 4.05
CA HIS A 6 -7.78 3.48 3.49
C HIS A 6 -8.57 2.49 4.37
N TYR A 7 -7.90 1.62 5.13
CA TYR A 7 -8.58 0.60 5.96
C TYR A 7 -8.95 1.08 7.35
N CYS A 8 -7.97 1.58 8.10
CA CYS A 8 -8.19 1.97 9.50
C CYS A 8 -8.57 3.44 9.66
N HIS A 9 -8.57 4.22 8.57
CA HIS A 9 -8.66 5.68 8.57
C HIS A 9 -7.68 6.35 9.56
N GLY A 10 -6.61 5.62 9.90
CA GLY A 10 -5.53 6.12 10.74
C GLY A 10 -4.60 7.01 9.94
N LEU A 11 -4.05 8.04 10.56
CA LEU A 11 -3.04 8.89 9.92
C LEU A 11 -1.76 8.09 9.71
N VAL A 12 -1.42 7.88 8.44
CA VAL A 12 -0.15 7.34 7.98
C VAL A 12 0.82 8.51 7.85
N SER A 13 1.79 8.59 8.75
CA SER A 13 2.87 9.56 8.62
C SER A 13 3.98 8.97 7.78
N ALA A 14 4.52 9.73 6.83
CA ALA A 14 5.73 9.35 6.08
C ALA A 14 6.98 9.15 6.97
N SER A 15 6.88 9.41 8.27
CA SER A 15 7.91 9.15 9.29
C SER A 15 7.81 7.75 9.91
N GLU A 16 6.69 7.05 9.72
CA GLU A 16 6.54 5.64 10.10
C GLU A 16 7.27 4.80 9.04
N ARG A 17 8.06 3.81 9.43
CA ARG A 17 8.88 3.05 8.47
C ARG A 17 8.06 2.07 7.64
N ASP A 18 6.91 1.66 8.16
CA ASP A 18 6.10 0.55 7.67
C ASP A 18 4.83 1.09 6.95
N HIS A 19 4.97 2.19 6.22
CA HIS A 19 3.91 2.76 5.39
C HIS A 19 4.10 2.36 3.92
N ILE A 20 3.00 2.01 3.27
CA ILE A 20 2.92 1.72 1.85
C ILE A 20 2.18 2.89 1.20
N VAL A 21 2.79 3.47 0.17
CA VAL A 21 2.16 4.48 -0.67
C VAL A 21 2.06 3.90 -2.07
N LEU A 22 0.84 3.83 -2.58
CA LEU A 22 0.55 3.41 -3.95
C LEU A 22 0.24 4.68 -4.74
N ASP A 23 1.22 5.16 -5.53
CA ASP A 23 1.10 6.36 -6.38
C ASP A 23 1.39 6.09 -7.86
N GLN A 24 1.89 4.90 -8.21
CA GLN A 24 2.32 4.57 -9.57
C GLN A 24 1.13 4.18 -10.49
N HIS A 25 0.00 3.76 -9.93
CA HIS A 25 -1.10 3.13 -10.68
C HIS A 25 -2.20 4.07 -11.16
N GLY A 26 -2.09 5.38 -10.93
CA GLY A 26 -3.09 6.32 -11.41
C GLY A 26 -2.93 7.71 -10.82
N ASN A 27 -3.79 8.62 -11.24
CA ASN A 27 -3.82 10.01 -10.78
C ASN A 27 -4.38 10.14 -9.34
N HIS A 28 -4.14 9.15 -8.48
CA HIS A 28 -4.53 9.10 -7.08
C HIS A 28 -3.44 8.41 -6.25
N GLU A 29 -3.23 8.93 -5.06
CA GLU A 29 -2.26 8.45 -4.07
C GLU A 29 -3.02 7.73 -2.96
N VAL A 30 -2.77 6.43 -2.78
CA VAL A 30 -3.39 5.64 -1.70
C VAL A 30 -2.36 5.35 -0.63
N TYR A 31 -2.71 5.70 0.59
CA TYR A 31 -1.89 5.47 1.77
C TYR A 31 -2.41 4.26 2.53
N LEU A 32 -1.50 3.37 2.89
CA LEU A 32 -1.78 2.13 3.59
C LEU A 32 -0.68 1.89 4.63
N HIS A 33 -1.01 1.23 5.73
CA HIS A 33 0.02 0.63 6.57
C HIS A 33 0.40 -0.74 6.01
N GLU A 34 1.67 -1.12 6.08
CA GLU A 34 2.14 -2.45 5.70
C GLU A 34 1.36 -3.54 6.43
N GLN A 35 1.14 -3.37 7.75
CA GLN A 35 0.31 -4.29 8.54
C GLN A 35 -1.16 -4.36 8.07
N CYS A 36 -1.72 -3.26 7.58
CA CYS A 36 -3.09 -3.27 7.04
C CYS A 36 -3.13 -3.98 5.68
N ALA A 37 -2.15 -3.71 4.82
CA ALA A 37 -2.05 -4.37 3.52
C ALA A 37 -1.78 -5.88 3.67
N ASP A 38 -0.88 -6.27 4.57
CA ASP A 38 -0.60 -7.67 4.94
C ASP A 38 -1.85 -8.34 5.54
N GLY A 39 -2.48 -7.70 6.52
CA GLY A 39 -3.67 -8.22 7.19
C GLY A 39 -4.89 -8.38 6.27
N HIS A 40 -4.97 -7.58 5.21
CA HIS A 40 -6.00 -7.68 4.16
C HIS A 40 -5.56 -8.53 2.96
N ASN A 41 -4.38 -9.15 3.02
CA ASN A 41 -3.80 -10.00 1.97
C ASN A 41 -3.69 -9.28 0.62
N LEU A 42 -3.35 -8.00 0.66
CA LEU A 42 -3.08 -7.18 -0.53
C LEU A 42 -1.65 -7.34 -1.03
N ILE A 43 -0.76 -7.81 -0.15
CA ILE A 43 0.66 -8.04 -0.40
C ILE A 43 0.81 -9.46 -0.96
N GLU A 44 0.91 -9.59 -2.27
CA GLU A 44 1.37 -10.81 -2.90
C GLU A 44 2.90 -10.78 -3.00
N SER A 45 3.55 -11.58 -2.15
CA SER A 45 4.99 -11.77 -2.19
C SER A 45 5.36 -12.62 -3.41
N SER A 46 5.70 -11.97 -4.51
CA SER A 46 6.23 -12.65 -5.68
C SER A 46 7.66 -13.14 -5.40
N ALA A 47 7.76 -14.35 -4.85
CA ALA A 47 9.03 -14.99 -4.48
C ALA A 47 10.01 -15.17 -5.65
N ALA A 48 9.57 -14.94 -6.89
CA ALA A 48 10.36 -15.04 -8.09
C ALA A 48 11.28 -13.83 -8.34
N SER A 49 10.92 -12.63 -7.86
CA SER A 49 11.66 -11.40 -8.19
C SER A 49 12.09 -10.58 -6.97
N GLY A 50 11.58 -10.89 -5.78
CA GLY A 50 11.81 -10.05 -4.59
C GLY A 50 11.08 -8.70 -4.65
N GLU A 51 10.17 -8.55 -5.62
CA GLU A 51 9.25 -7.44 -5.80
C GLU A 51 7.94 -7.80 -5.09
N VAL A 52 7.40 -6.87 -4.32
CA VAL A 52 6.16 -7.04 -3.58
C VAL A 52 5.02 -6.49 -4.42
N GLU A 53 4.12 -7.36 -4.86
CA GLU A 53 2.91 -6.94 -5.58
C GLU A 53 1.85 -6.51 -4.57
N ILE A 54 1.35 -5.29 -4.69
CA ILE A 54 0.39 -4.70 -3.78
C ILE A 54 -0.83 -4.28 -4.57
N VAL A 55 -1.99 -4.84 -4.21
CA VAL A 55 -3.26 -4.49 -4.85
C VAL A 55 -3.84 -3.23 -4.23
N CYS A 56 -4.10 -2.21 -5.05
CA CYS A 56 -4.76 -0.99 -4.63
C CYS A 56 -6.25 -1.24 -4.33
N PRO A 57 -6.75 -0.90 -3.13
CA PRO A 57 -8.16 -1.09 -2.78
C PRO A 57 -9.11 -0.09 -3.47
N GLU A 58 -8.61 1.08 -3.89
CA GLU A 58 -9.45 2.13 -4.52
C GLU A 58 -9.77 1.80 -5.97
N CYS A 59 -8.81 1.27 -6.73
CA CYS A 59 -8.95 1.04 -8.18
C CYS A 59 -8.79 -0.43 -8.60
N GLY A 60 -8.25 -1.29 -7.73
CA GLY A 60 -7.96 -2.69 -8.03
C GLY A 60 -6.69 -2.91 -8.86
N THR A 61 -5.90 -1.87 -9.13
CA THR A 61 -4.63 -2.01 -9.85
C THR A 61 -3.54 -2.59 -8.94
N VAL A 62 -2.67 -3.43 -9.50
CA VAL A 62 -1.54 -4.04 -8.80
C VAL A 62 -0.27 -3.23 -9.07
N GLU A 63 0.47 -2.91 -8.01
CA GLU A 63 1.75 -2.18 -8.04
C GLU A 63 2.87 -3.07 -7.52
N THR A 64 4.07 -2.97 -8.09
CA THR A 64 5.27 -3.65 -7.58
C THR A 64 6.15 -2.69 -6.79
N HIS A 65 6.44 -3.03 -5.53
CA HIS A 65 7.34 -2.29 -4.63
C HIS A 65 8.66 -3.05 -4.37
#